data_AF-A0A950GE12-F1
#
_entry.id   AF-A0A950GE12-F1
#
_cell.length_a   1.000
_cell.length_b   1.000
_cell.length_c   1.000
_cell.angle_alpha   90.00
_cell.angle_beta   90.00
_cell.angle_gamma   90.00
#
_symmetry.space_group_name_H-M   'P 1'
#
loop_
_entity.id
_entity.type
_entity.pdbx_description
1 polymer ?
#
loop_
_entity_poly.entity_id
_entity_poly.type
_entity_poly.pdbx_seq_one_letter_code
_entity_poly.pdbx_strand_id
1 'polypeptide(L)' 'MTLGNAAARVRLIVWCRKCGRQVEPEPAELARRYGADMPVPDWRERLVCSRCGSRQVDMVVTGTERR' A
#
# COMPACT_ATOMS: atom_id res chain seq x y z
N MET A 1 -4.89 -10.84 -3.27
CA MET A 1 -5.75 -9.71 -2.83
C MET A 1 -5.48 -8.52 -3.71
N THR A 2 -6.54 -7.91 -4.27
CA THR A 2 -6.45 -6.73 -5.15
C THR A 2 -6.74 -5.44 -4.38
N LEU A 3 -6.38 -4.28 -4.95
CA LEU A 3 -6.67 -2.97 -4.36
C LEU A 3 -8.18 -2.74 -4.15
N GLY A 4 -9.03 -3.23 -5.06
CA GLY A 4 -10.48 -3.14 -4.92
C GLY A 4 -11.01 -3.93 -3.72
N ASN A 5 -10.49 -5.13 -3.48
CA ASN A 5 -10.88 -5.92 -2.29
C ASN A 5 -10.32 -5.29 -0.99
N ALA A 6 -9.13 -4.70 -1.06
CA ALA A 6 -8.52 -3.99 0.06
C ALA A 6 -9.36 -2.78 0.50
N ALA A 7 -9.92 -2.02 -0.44
CA ALA A 7 -10.75 -0.85 -0.17
C ALA A 7 -11.95 -1.10 0.76
N ALA A 8 -12.43 -2.34 0.85
CA ALA A 8 -13.59 -2.66 1.67
C ALA A 8 -13.26 -2.92 3.15
N ARG A 9 -12.05 -3.42 3.48
CA ARG A 9 -11.81 -4.11 4.77
C ARG A 9 -10.39 -4.07 5.33
N VAL A 10 -9.43 -3.40 4.67
CA VAL A 10 -8.03 -3.43 5.12
C VAL A 10 -7.39 -2.05 5.18
N ARG A 11 -6.40 -1.93 6.06
CA ARG A 11 -5.45 -0.81 6.07
C ARG A 11 -4.15 -1.26 5.43
N LEU A 12 -3.59 -0.39 4.60
CA LEU A 12 -2.26 -0.57 4.03
C LEU A 12 -1.30 0.36 4.76
N ILE A 13 -0.24 -0.20 5.33
CA ILE A 13 0.84 0.58 5.94
C ILE A 13 2.07 0.38 5.08
N VAL A 14 2.59 1.47 4.52
CA VAL A 14 3.77 1.46 3.65
C VAL A 14 4.93 2.10 4.38
N TRP A 15 6.08 1.44 4.37
CA TRP A 15 7.29 1.85 5.06
C TRP A 15 8.47 1.90 4.08
N CYS A 16 9.28 2.95 4.12
CA CYS A 16 10.58 3.01 3.45
C CYS A 16 11.72 2.62 4.41
N ARG A 17 12.40 1.51 4.14
CA ARG A 17 13.53 1.01 4.96
C ARG A 17 14.76 1.90 4.95
N LYS A 18 14.91 2.77 3.94
CA LYS A 18 16.06 3.66 3.86
C LYS A 18 15.96 4.90 4.76
N CYS A 19 14.78 5.53 4.83
CA CYS A 19 14.60 6.81 5.55
C CYS A 19 13.55 6.78 6.66
N GLY A 20 12.96 5.62 6.94
CA GLY A 20 11.95 5.43 7.99
C GLY A 20 10.62 6.13 7.71
N ARG A 21 10.39 6.62 6.48
CA ARG A 21 9.11 7.24 6.10
C ARG A 21 8.02 6.17 6.10
N GLN A 22 7.02 6.36 6.95
CA GLN A 22 5.78 5.58 6.96
C GLN A 22 4.63 6.41 6.38
N VAL A 23 3.76 5.77 5.60
CA VAL A 23 2.50 6.35 5.11
C VAL A 23 1.41 5.30 5.12
N GLU A 24 0.17 5.72 5.35
CA GLU A 24 -1.02 4.87 5.29
C GLU A 24 -1.93 5.35 4.16
N PRO A 25 -1.74 4.85 2.93
CA PRO A 25 -2.56 5.27 1.80
C PRO A 25 -3.96 4.63 1.86
N GLU A 26 -4.96 5.38 1.42
CA GLU A 26 -6.34 4.93 1.36
C GLU A 26 -6.53 3.92 0.21
N PRO A 27 -6.88 2.64 0.44
CA PRO A 27 -6.96 1.68 -0.64
C PRO A 27 -8.05 1.97 -1.69
N ALA A 28 -9.14 2.68 -1.36
CA ALA A 28 -10.13 3.10 -2.36
C ALA A 28 -9.55 4.12 -3.34
N GLU A 29 -8.71 5.05 -2.86
CA GLU A 29 -7.99 5.98 -3.75
C GLU A 29 -7.00 5.24 -4.65
N LEU A 30 -6.29 4.25 -4.09
CA LEU A 30 -5.37 3.42 -4.87
C LEU A 30 -6.10 2.61 -5.94
N ALA A 31 -7.25 2.02 -5.63
CA ALA A 31 -8.08 1.28 -6.59
C ALA A 31 -8.58 2.18 -7.72
N ARG A 32 -8.99 3.42 -7.40
CA ARG A 32 -9.37 4.42 -8.42
C ARG A 32 -8.20 4.81 -9.32
N ARG A 33 -6.99 4.92 -8.77
CA ARG A 33 -5.81 5.37 -9.49
C ARG A 33 -5.13 4.29 -10.32
N TYR A 34 -5.06 3.07 -9.81
CA TYR A 34 -4.29 1.97 -10.39
C TYR A 34 -5.17 0.84 -10.95
N GLY A 35 -6.49 0.92 -10.75
CA GLY A 35 -7.45 -0.11 -11.11
C GLY A 35 -7.77 -1.01 -9.92
N ALA A 36 -9.05 -1.39 -9.81
CA ALA A 36 -9.54 -2.25 -8.73
C ALA A 36 -8.93 -3.67 -8.79
N ASP A 37 -8.60 -4.15 -9.98
CA ASP A 37 -8.03 -5.49 -10.21
C ASP A 37 -6.52 -5.57 -9.96
N MET A 38 -5.86 -4.44 -9.70
CA MET A 38 -4.42 -4.40 -9.41
C MET A 38 -4.09 -5.26 -8.19
N PRO A 39 -3.23 -6.29 -8.31
CA PRO A 39 -2.76 -7.05 -7.16
C PRO A 39 -1.94 -6.17 -6.21
N VAL A 40 -2.21 -6.29 -4.91
CA VAL A 40 -1.50 -5.53 -3.86
C VAL A 40 0.03 -5.78 -3.87
N PRO A 41 0.53 -7.02 -4.05
CA PRO A 41 1.97 -7.27 -4.20
C PRO A 41 2.59 -6.55 -5.40
N ASP A 42 1.93 -6.59 -6.56
CA ASP A 42 2.39 -5.92 -7.79
C ASP A 42 2.40 -4.40 -7.63
N TRP A 43 1.41 -3.86 -6.91
CA TRP A 43 1.42 -2.44 -6.54
C TRP A 43 2.63 -2.07 -5.69
N ARG A 44 2.98 -2.90 -4.69
CA ARG A 44 4.18 -2.71 -3.85
C ARG A 44 5.45 -2.58 -4.69
N GLU A 45 5.62 -3.40 -5.72
CA GLU A 45 6.83 -3.38 -6.57
C GLU A 45 6.98 -2.08 -7.37
N ARG A 46 5.90 -1.34 -7.56
CA ARG A 46 5.90 -0.05 -8.25
C ARG A 46 6.23 1.13 -7.33
N LEU A 47 6.29 0.92 -6.02
CA LEU A 47 6.46 2.00 -5.05
C LEU A 47 7.89 2.58 -5.03
N VAL A 48 7.93 3.90 -4.91
CA VAL A 48 9.15 4.68 -4.71
C VAL A 48 8.90 5.66 -3.56
N CYS A 49 9.84 5.75 -2.63
CA CYS A 49 9.71 6.69 -1.52
C CYS A 49 9.79 8.14 -2.04
N SER A 50 8.70 8.89 -1.89
CA SER A 50 8.64 10.29 -2.31
C SER A 50 9.62 11.21 -1.56
N ARG A 51 10.11 10.81 -0.38
CA ARG A 51 11.08 11.58 0.41
C ARG A 51 12.54 11.38 -0.03
N CYS A 52 12.92 10.15 -0.40
CA CYS A 52 14.33 9.81 -0.61
C CYS A 52 14.62 9.06 -1.93
N GLY A 53 13.61 8.81 -2.76
CA GLY A 53 13.73 8.12 -4.04
C GLY A 53 14.02 6.62 -3.95
N SER A 54 14.11 6.04 -2.74
CA SER A 54 14.41 4.62 -2.58
C SER A 54 13.25 3.72 -2.98
N ARG A 55 13.59 2.56 -3.57
CA ARG A 55 12.68 1.43 -3.82
C ARG A 55 12.67 0.40 -2.68
N GLN A 56 13.42 0.62 -1.60
CA GLN A 56 13.42 -0.24 -0.42
C GLN A 56 12.16 0.01 0.41
N VAL A 57 11.02 -0.33 -0.17
CA VAL A 57 9.69 -0.11 0.38
C VAL A 57 9.08 -1.46 0.74
N ASP A 58 8.59 -1.55 1.97
CA ASP A 58 7.79 -2.68 2.43
C ASP A 58 6.40 -2.23 2.83
N MET A 59 5.52 -3.20 2.99
CA MET A 59 4.11 -2.98 3.21
C MET A 59 3.56 -4.02 4.17
N VAL A 60 2.69 -3.58 5.06
CA VAL A 60 1.85 -4.42 5.91
C VAL A 60 0.41 -4.24 5.48
N VAL A 61 -0.30 -5.35 5.32
CA VAL A 61 -1.74 -5.38 5.10
C VAL A 61 -2.39 -5.89 6.38
N THR A 62 -3.26 -5.08 6.98
CA THR A 62 -3.95 -5.45 8.22
C THR A 62 -5.44 -5.24 8.09
N GLY A 63 -6.24 -6.12 8.71
CA GLY A 63 -7.69 -5.98 8.76
C GLY A 63 -8.11 -4.76 9.58
N THR A 64 -9.31 -4.26 9.34
CA THR A 64 -9.92 -3.19 10.15
C THR A 64 -10.49 -3.69 11.48
N GLU A 65 -10.66 -5.01 11.66
CA GLU A 65 -11.09 -5.63 12.92
C GLU A 65 -9.90 -6.27 13.65
N ARG A 66 -9.73 -5.92 14.93
CA ARG A 66 -8.95 -6.71 15.88
C ARG A 66 -9.89 -7.81 16.40
N ARG A 67 -9.63 -9.06 16.04
CA ARG A 67 -10.18 -10.21 16.76
C ARG A 67 -9.20 -10.67 17.83
#